data_AF-A0A2T0LC86-F1
#
_entry.id   AF-A0A2T0LC86-F1
#
_cell.length_a   1.000
_cell.length_b   1.000
_cell.length_c   1.000
_cell.angle_alpha   90.00
_cell.angle_beta   90.00
_cell.angle_gamma   90.00
#
_symmetry.space_group_name_H-M   'P 1'
#
loop_
_entity.id
_entity.type
_entity.pdbx_description
1 polymer ?
#
loop_
_entity_poly.entity_id
_entity_poly.type
_entity_poly.pdbx_seq_one_letter_code
_entity_poly.pdbx_strand_id
1 'polypeptide(L)'
;MLNLKAVEEIQHLIDTEETYCKMAETLRNHLRHVDPVKVVSDVKRCLGEVQARLNVAIPKGDLVGVVLHTCCMVDRLVSGDDSVSFKNKRQYIRERFPIYQTVREVFGTLEETYRIELSDDEICYLISFLDGAKREHDE
;
A
#
# COMPACT_ATOMS: atom_id res chain seq x y z
N MET A 1 -39.06 -6.78 6.00
CA MET A 1 -37.84 -6.99 6.83
C MET A 1 -36.65 -6.50 6.04
N LEU A 2 -35.94 -5.49 6.54
CA LEU A 2 -34.64 -5.12 6.01
C LEU A 2 -33.70 -6.33 6.12
N ASN A 3 -33.01 -6.66 5.04
CA ASN A 3 -32.07 -7.78 5.00
C ASN A 3 -30.85 -7.42 5.86
N LEU A 4 -30.70 -8.03 7.04
CA LEU A 4 -29.59 -7.74 7.96
C LEU A 4 -28.22 -7.85 7.27
N LYS A 5 -28.05 -8.77 6.32
CA LYS A 5 -26.80 -8.88 5.54
C LYS A 5 -26.47 -7.62 4.75
N ALA A 6 -27.48 -6.99 4.13
CA ALA A 6 -27.27 -5.77 3.37
C ALA A 6 -26.90 -4.59 4.29
N VAL A 7 -27.46 -4.57 5.51
CA VAL A 7 -27.13 -3.55 6.52
C VAL A 7 -25.71 -3.75 7.04
N GLU A 8 -25.29 -4.98 7.29
CA GLU A 8 -23.91 -5.33 7.69
C GLU A 8 -22.89 -4.99 6.60
N GLU A 9 -23.19 -5.28 5.33
CA GLU A 9 -22.34 -4.91 4.18
C GLU A 9 -22.19 -3.39 4.06
N ILE A 10 -23.29 -2.64 4.19
CA ILE A 10 -23.25 -1.17 4.17
C ILE A 10 -22.44 -0.63 5.36
N GLN A 11 -22.62 -1.19 6.56
CA GLN A 11 -21.85 -0.78 7.74
C GLN A 11 -20.36 -1.01 7.54
N HIS A 12 -19.98 -2.16 6.98
CA HIS A 12 -18.58 -2.45 6.67
C HIS A 12 -17.97 -1.51 5.62
N LEU A 13 -18.74 -1.07 4.63
CA LEU A 13 -18.31 -0.07 3.66
C LEU A 13 -18.11 1.29 4.33
N ILE A 14 -19.02 1.69 5.23
CA ILE A 14 -18.92 2.93 6.01
C ILE A 14 -17.66 2.92 6.88
N ASP A 15 -17.44 1.85 7.65
CA ASP A 15 -16.27 1.73 8.54
C ASP A 15 -14.95 1.78 7.76
N THR A 16 -14.95 1.17 6.57
CA THR A 16 -13.80 1.16 5.67
C THR A 16 -13.50 2.57 5.14
N GLU A 17 -14.52 3.29 4.66
CA GLU A 17 -14.35 4.66 4.18
C GLU A 17 -14.00 5.65 5.29
N GLU A 18 -14.58 5.50 6.49
CA GLU A 18 -14.21 6.30 7.67
C GLU A 18 -12.73 6.11 8.03
N THR A 19 -12.23 4.88 7.98
CA THR A 19 -10.82 4.57 8.21
C THR A 19 -9.93 5.31 7.21
N TYR A 20 -10.28 5.30 5.92
CA TYR A 20 -9.51 6.00 4.89
C TYR A 20 -9.56 7.52 5.03
N CYS A 21 -10.71 8.08 5.43
CA CYS A 21 -10.82 9.51 5.75
C CYS A 21 -9.89 9.91 6.89
N LYS A 22 -9.87 9.15 7.99
CA LYS A 22 -8.97 9.39 9.13
C LYS A 22 -7.49 9.28 8.74
N MET A 23 -7.16 8.37 7.84
CA MET A 23 -5.80 8.24 7.30
C MET A 23 -5.41 9.49 6.50
N ALA A 24 -6.27 9.96 5.60
CA ALA A 24 -6.03 11.17 4.82
C ALA A 24 -5.89 12.42 5.73
N GLU A 25 -6.65 12.51 6.83
CA GLU A 25 -6.51 13.56 7.84
C GLU A 25 -5.19 13.48 8.60
N THR A 26 -4.78 12.28 9.02
CA THR A 26 -3.48 12.05 9.68
C THR A 26 -2.33 12.46 8.76
N LEU A 27 -2.41 12.06 7.50
CA LEU A 27 -1.42 12.37 6.46
C LEU A 27 -1.37 13.85 6.09
N ARG A 28 -2.47 14.60 6.24
CA ARG A 28 -2.51 16.05 5.92
C ARG A 28 -1.48 16.87 6.69
N ASN A 29 -1.09 16.42 7.88
CA ASN A 29 -0.07 17.07 8.70
C ASN A 29 1.36 16.53 8.46
N HIS A 30 1.50 15.46 7.68
CA HIS A 30 2.76 14.73 7.47
C HIS A 30 3.28 14.84 6.03
N LEU A 31 2.38 14.81 5.04
CA LEU A 31 2.72 14.95 3.63
C LEU A 31 2.88 16.42 3.27
N ARG A 32 3.91 16.73 2.49
CA ARG A 32 4.29 18.11 2.13
C ARG A 32 4.29 18.38 0.64
N HIS A 33 4.32 17.32 -0.17
CA HIS A 33 4.59 17.37 -1.60
C HIS A 33 3.47 16.75 -2.44
N VAL A 34 2.59 15.93 -1.84
CA VAL A 34 1.45 15.31 -2.52
C VAL A 34 0.12 15.58 -1.84
N ASP A 35 -0.96 15.55 -2.62
CA ASP A 35 -2.32 15.64 -2.09
C ASP A 35 -2.68 14.34 -1.33
N PRO A 36 -3.01 14.41 -0.03
CA PRO A 36 -3.28 13.23 0.80
C PRO A 36 -4.47 12.39 0.32
N VAL A 37 -5.51 13.03 -0.22
CA VAL A 37 -6.72 12.32 -0.66
C VAL A 37 -6.42 11.55 -1.93
N LYS A 38 -5.72 12.20 -2.87
CA LYS A 38 -5.33 11.59 -4.15
C LYS A 38 -4.34 10.44 -3.94
N VAL A 39 -3.29 10.62 -3.13
CA VAL A 39 -2.28 9.57 -2.92
C VAL A 39 -2.86 8.35 -2.21
N VAL A 40 -3.74 8.54 -1.22
CA VAL A 40 -4.43 7.42 -0.57
C VAL A 40 -5.29 6.65 -1.58
N SER A 41 -6.02 7.35 -2.45
CA SER A 41 -6.83 6.72 -3.49
C SER A 41 -5.99 5.90 -4.49
N ASP A 42 -4.89 6.48 -4.97
CA ASP A 42 -3.99 5.84 -5.92
C ASP A 42 -3.30 4.61 -5.31
N VAL A 43 -2.83 4.71 -4.07
CA VAL A 43 -2.22 3.60 -3.32
C VAL A 43 -3.23 2.48 -3.06
N LYS A 44 -4.46 2.80 -2.63
CA LYS A 44 -5.53 1.81 -2.45
C LYS A 44 -5.78 1.01 -3.72
N ARG A 45 -5.83 1.69 -4.87
CA ARG A 45 -6.02 1.06 -6.18
C ARG A 45 -4.88 0.09 -6.50
N CYS A 46 -3.63 0.51 -6.30
CA CYS A 46 -2.46 -0.35 -6.50
C CYS A 46 -2.50 -1.59 -5.58
N LEU A 47 -2.79 -1.41 -4.30
CA LEU A 47 -2.88 -2.53 -3.35
C LEU A 47 -4.04 -3.48 -3.66
N GLY A 48 -5.17 -2.95 -4.13
CA GLY A 48 -6.29 -3.78 -4.60
C GLY A 48 -5.89 -4.64 -5.80
N GLU A 49 -5.16 -4.06 -6.75
CA GLU A 49 -4.67 -4.78 -7.92
C GLU A 49 -3.59 -5.83 -7.57
N VAL A 50 -2.66 -5.51 -6.66
CA VAL A 50 -1.68 -6.50 -6.17
C VAL A 50 -2.37 -7.68 -5.48
N GLN A 51 -3.34 -7.42 -4.61
CA GLN A 51 -4.13 -8.45 -3.94
C GLN A 51 -4.84 -9.37 -4.95
N ALA A 52 -5.47 -8.77 -5.96
CA ALA A 52 -6.16 -9.52 -7.02
C ALA A 52 -5.20 -10.36 -7.86
N ARG A 53 -4.07 -9.80 -8.32
CA ARG A 53 -3.09 -10.50 -9.16
C ARG A 53 -2.35 -11.62 -8.42
N LEU A 54 -2.09 -11.45 -7.12
CA LEU A 54 -1.40 -12.46 -6.30
C LEU A 54 -2.36 -13.42 -5.59
N ASN A 55 -3.68 -13.21 -5.70
CA ASN A 55 -4.71 -13.94 -4.96
C ASN A 55 -4.41 -13.97 -3.44
N VAL A 56 -4.09 -12.81 -2.87
CA VAL A 56 -3.82 -12.62 -1.43
C VAL A 56 -4.78 -11.57 -0.85
N ALA A 57 -5.05 -11.68 0.44
CA ALA A 57 -5.78 -10.66 1.19
C ALA A 57 -4.86 -10.08 2.27
N ILE A 58 -4.83 -8.75 2.37
CA ILE A 58 -4.16 -8.03 3.44
C ILE A 58 -5.20 -7.80 4.55
N PRO A 59 -4.94 -8.23 5.80
CA PRO A 59 -5.83 -7.94 6.93
C PRO A 59 -6.08 -6.44 7.06
N LYS A 60 -7.30 -6.05 7.49
CA LYS A 60 -7.67 -4.62 7.60
C LYS A 60 -6.71 -3.82 8.48
N GLY A 61 -6.20 -4.42 9.57
CA GLY A 61 -5.23 -3.79 10.47
C GLY A 61 -3.91 -3.44 9.77
N ASP A 62 -3.38 -4.37 8.97
CA ASP A 62 -2.14 -4.17 8.22
C ASP A 62 -2.33 -3.23 7.03
N LEU A 63 -3.49 -3.29 6.37
CA LEU A 63 -3.80 -2.48 5.19
C LEU A 63 -3.66 -0.99 5.48
N VAL A 64 -4.08 -0.54 6.67
CA VAL A 64 -3.90 0.85 7.11
C VAL A 64 -2.41 1.20 7.16
N GLY A 65 -1.59 0.34 7.78
CA GLY A 65 -0.15 0.54 7.88
C GLY A 65 0.54 0.59 6.52
N VAL A 66 0.21 -0.35 5.62
CA VAL A 66 0.78 -0.40 4.26
C VAL A 66 0.42 0.84 3.45
N VAL A 67 -0.84 1.29 3.51
CA VAL A 67 -1.27 2.50 2.80
C VAL A 67 -0.55 3.74 3.34
N LEU A 68 -0.50 3.92 4.67
CA LEU A 68 0.20 5.05 5.28
C LEU A 68 1.68 5.07 4.89
N HIS A 69 2.37 3.93 4.99
CA HIS A 69 3.78 3.82 4.63
C HIS A 69 4.02 4.16 3.16
N THR A 70 3.19 3.63 2.26
CA THR A 70 3.29 3.89 0.83
C THR A 70 3.02 5.37 0.50
N CYS A 71 2.06 6.01 1.16
CA CYS A 71 1.79 7.44 0.95
C CYS A 71 3.00 8.29 1.36
N CYS A 72 3.62 7.98 2.51
CA CYS A 72 4.84 8.65 2.97
C CYS A 72 6.03 8.37 2.03
N MET A 73 6.16 7.15 1.52
CA MET A 73 7.17 6.79 0.52
C MET A 73 7.01 7.65 -0.74
N VAL A 74 5.80 7.76 -1.30
CA VAL A 74 5.54 8.60 -2.47
C VAL A 74 5.89 10.07 -2.22
N ASP A 75 5.46 10.65 -1.09
CA ASP A 75 5.78 12.05 -0.76
C ASP A 75 7.29 12.30 -0.62
N ARG A 76 8.00 11.37 0.03
CA ARG A 76 9.45 11.41 0.17
C ARG A 76 10.15 11.33 -1.19
N LEU A 77 9.73 10.43 -2.06
CA LEU A 77 10.29 10.29 -3.41
C LEU A 77 10.00 11.52 -4.28
N VAL A 78 8.82 12.14 -4.16
CA VAL A 78 8.51 13.42 -4.83
C VAL A 78 9.44 14.55 -4.36
N SER A 79 9.90 14.50 -3.10
CA SER A 79 10.89 15.44 -2.58
C SER A 79 12.32 15.19 -3.09
N GLY A 80 12.55 14.09 -3.82
CA GLY A 80 13.86 13.67 -4.33
C GLY A 80 14.69 12.83 -3.36
N ASP A 81 14.08 12.34 -2.27
CA ASP A 81 14.77 11.53 -1.27
C ASP A 81 14.58 10.02 -1.54
N ASP A 82 15.57 9.41 -2.20
CA ASP A 82 15.69 7.96 -2.41
C ASP A 82 16.82 7.37 -1.54
N SER A 83 16.89 7.78 -0.26
CA SER A 83 17.97 7.35 0.66
C SER A 83 17.80 5.94 1.24
N VAL A 84 16.77 5.20 0.84
CA VAL A 84 16.43 3.91 1.44
C VAL A 84 17.24 2.77 0.83
N SER A 85 17.71 1.86 1.68
CA SER A 85 18.49 0.69 1.28
C SER A 85 17.94 -0.57 1.92
N PHE A 86 17.68 -1.61 1.14
CA PHE A 86 17.17 -2.89 1.58
C PHE A 86 18.29 -3.94 1.68
N LYS A 87 18.48 -4.50 2.88
CA LYS A 87 19.53 -5.49 3.13
C LYS A 87 19.25 -6.79 2.37
N ASN A 88 20.28 -7.36 1.72
CA ASN A 88 20.19 -8.60 0.95
C ASN A 88 19.17 -8.56 -0.21
N LYS A 89 18.88 -7.36 -0.74
CA LYS A 89 17.92 -7.12 -1.84
C LYS A 89 17.97 -8.15 -2.96
N ARG A 90 19.16 -8.44 -3.51
CA ARG A 90 19.33 -9.38 -4.63
C ARG A 90 18.84 -10.80 -4.31
N GLN A 91 19.07 -11.26 -3.09
CA GLN A 91 18.59 -12.57 -2.65
C GLN A 91 17.08 -12.53 -2.41
N TYR A 92 16.60 -11.50 -1.72
CA TYR A 92 15.18 -11.32 -1.42
C TYR A 92 14.31 -11.26 -2.69
N ILE A 93 14.75 -10.51 -3.72
CA ILE A 93 14.07 -10.45 -5.03
C ILE A 93 14.06 -11.83 -5.69
N ARG A 94 15.19 -12.56 -5.66
CA ARG A 94 15.29 -13.86 -6.31
C ARG A 94 14.34 -14.88 -5.69
N GLU A 95 14.24 -14.90 -4.37
CA GLU A 95 13.35 -15.81 -3.64
C GLU A 95 11.87 -15.46 -3.82
N ARG A 96 11.56 -14.22 -4.23
CA ARG A 96 10.20 -13.67 -4.28
C ARG A 96 9.85 -13.08 -5.65
N PHE A 97 10.53 -13.54 -6.70
CA PHE A 97 10.51 -12.88 -8.00
C PHE A 97 9.10 -12.68 -8.59
N PRO A 98 8.15 -13.64 -8.50
CA PRO A 98 6.79 -13.42 -9.01
C PRO A 98 6.04 -12.28 -8.28
N ILE A 99 6.22 -12.19 -6.96
CA ILE A 99 5.62 -11.12 -6.14
C ILE A 99 6.28 -9.79 -6.51
N TYR A 100 7.61 -9.79 -6.61
CA TYR A 100 8.38 -8.61 -7.01
C TYR A 100 7.94 -8.05 -8.37
N GLN A 101 7.81 -8.90 -9.39
CA GLN A 101 7.35 -8.47 -10.70
C GLN A 101 5.95 -7.86 -10.64
N THR A 102 5.04 -8.50 -9.92
CA THR A 102 3.66 -8.00 -9.79
C THR A 102 3.62 -6.64 -9.10
N VAL A 103 4.35 -6.47 -7.99
CA VAL A 103 4.40 -5.19 -7.28
C VAL A 103 5.03 -4.11 -8.16
N ARG A 104 6.15 -4.41 -8.84
CA ARG A 104 6.82 -3.47 -9.75
C ARG A 104 5.91 -3.00 -10.89
N GLU A 105 5.19 -3.93 -11.52
CA GLU A 105 4.26 -3.59 -12.60
C GLU A 105 3.10 -2.70 -12.12
N VAL A 106 2.47 -3.07 -11.01
CA VAL A 106 1.29 -2.32 -10.51
C VAL A 106 1.70 -0.94 -9.98
N PHE A 107 2.77 -0.88 -9.20
CA PHE A 107 3.23 0.38 -8.61
C PHE A 107 3.96 1.28 -9.61
N GLY A 108 4.34 0.79 -10.79
CA GLY A 108 4.83 1.63 -11.89
C GLY A 108 3.83 2.72 -12.30
N THR A 109 2.52 2.52 -12.07
CA THR A 109 1.51 3.57 -12.26
C THR A 109 1.71 4.78 -11.35
N LEU A 110 2.31 4.59 -10.17
CA LEU A 110 2.66 5.69 -9.26
C LEU A 110 3.90 6.44 -9.75
N GLU A 111 4.87 5.77 -10.37
CA GLU A 111 6.04 6.40 -10.99
C GLU A 111 5.59 7.43 -12.03
N GLU A 112 4.68 7.04 -12.93
CA GLU A 112 4.12 7.93 -13.95
C GLU A 112 3.29 9.07 -13.34
N THR A 113 2.43 8.75 -12.36
CA THR A 113 1.47 9.70 -11.78
C THR A 113 2.15 10.79 -10.95
N TYR A 114 3.19 10.43 -10.19
CA TYR A 114 3.89 11.32 -9.26
C TYR A 114 5.26 11.78 -9.76
N ARG A 115 5.69 11.29 -10.94
CA ARG A 115 7.02 11.56 -11.52
C ARG A 115 8.15 11.20 -10.56
N ILE A 116 8.04 10.02 -9.98
CA ILE A 116 9.01 9.42 -9.05
C ILE A 116 9.66 8.20 -9.68
N GLU A 117 10.78 7.77 -9.13
CA GLU A 117 11.40 6.49 -9.46
C GLU A 117 11.30 5.56 -8.24
N LEU A 118 10.80 4.34 -8.44
CA LEU A 118 10.77 3.30 -7.43
C LEU A 118 11.99 2.41 -7.61
N SER A 119 12.97 2.62 -6.74
CA SER A 119 14.14 1.76 -6.67
C SER A 119 13.73 0.33 -6.24
N ASP A 120 14.57 -0.65 -6.60
CA ASP A 120 14.33 -2.03 -6.17
C ASP A 120 14.28 -2.15 -4.63
N ASP A 121 14.91 -1.23 -3.89
CA ASP A 121 14.87 -1.18 -2.42
C ASP A 121 13.46 -0.84 -1.92
N GLU A 122 12.81 0.17 -2.52
CA GLU A 122 11.42 0.54 -2.19
C GLU A 122 10.46 -0.62 -2.48
N ILE A 123 10.62 -1.28 -3.63
CA ILE A 123 9.81 -2.46 -3.97
C ILE A 123 10.02 -3.58 -2.96
N CYS A 124 11.27 -3.83 -2.52
CA CYS A 124 11.53 -4.81 -1.47
C CYS A 124 10.88 -4.45 -0.14
N TYR A 125 10.89 -3.19 0.26
CA TYR A 125 10.17 -2.76 1.47
C TYR A 125 8.66 -2.96 1.32
N LEU A 126 8.05 -2.56 0.20
CA LEU A 126 6.63 -2.82 -0.07
C LEU A 126 6.28 -4.31 0.07
N ILE A 127 7.08 -5.20 -0.53
CA ILE A 127 6.88 -6.64 -0.40
C ILE A 127 7.03 -7.10 1.05
N SER A 128 7.97 -6.54 1.81
CA SER A 128 8.18 -6.91 3.21
C SER A 128 6.97 -6.56 4.10
N PHE A 129 6.25 -5.48 3.78
CA PHE A 129 4.99 -5.13 4.43
C PHE A 129 3.86 -6.08 4.04
N LEU A 130 3.78 -6.47 2.77
CA LEU A 130 2.83 -7.49 2.30
C LEU A 130 3.09 -8.87 2.92
N ASP A 131 4.34 -9.20 3.23
CA ASP A 131 4.72 -10.43 3.94
C ASP A 131 4.43 -10.35 5.44
N GLY A 132 4.61 -9.18 6.06
CA GLY A 132 4.25 -8.94 7.46
C GLY A 132 2.78 -9.24 7.73
N ALA A 133 1.91 -8.91 6.77
CA ALA A 133 0.48 -9.22 6.76
C ALA A 133 0.15 -10.73 6.76
N LYS A 134 1.13 -11.61 6.54
CA LYS A 134 0.95 -13.07 6.63
C LYS A 134 1.29 -13.65 8.01
N ARG A 135 1.80 -12.87 8.96
CA ARG A 135 2.36 -13.40 10.23
C ARG A 135 1.36 -13.60 11.37
N GLU A 136 0.08 -13.21 11.23
CA GLU A 136 -0.91 -13.35 12.33
C GLU A 136 -1.78 -14.62 12.26
N HIS A 137 -1.49 -15.59 11.37
CA HIS A 137 -2.29 -16.82 11.27
C HIS A 137 -1.55 -18.12 11.66
N ASP A 138 -0.31 -18.02 12.16
CA ASP A 138 0.49 -19.17 12.62
C ASP A 138 0.91 -19.06 14.11
N GLU A 139 0.07 -18.46 14.97
CA GLU A 139 0.15 -18.63 16.44
C GLU A 139 -1.21 -19.03 17.05
#